data_AF-A0A9X8GU41-F1
#
_entry.id   AF-A0A9X8GU41-F1
#
_cell.length_a   1.000
_cell.length_b   1.000
_cell.length_c   1.000
_cell.angle_alpha   90.00
_cell.angle_beta   90.00
_cell.angle_gamma   90.00
#
_symmetry.space_group_name_H-M   'P 1'
#
loop_
_entity.id
_entity.type
_entity.pdbx_description
1 polymer ?
#
loop_
_entity_poly.entity_id
_entity_poly.type
_entity_poly.pdbx_seq_one_letter_code
_entity_poly.pdbx_strand_id
1 'polypeptide(L)' 'MRQLRIADFLKDGRLLVPGDLTGEGPATDDGTGALRTVGGVQVGSADYETGLVWVGRKLREGDLPGKPQN' A
#
# COMPACT_ATOMS: atom_id res chain seq x y z
N MET A 1 -0.45 -11.00 2.14
CA MET A 1 -0.24 -9.75 1.39
C MET A 1 -0.26 -10.04 -0.10
N ARG A 2 -0.79 -9.13 -0.92
CA ARG A 2 -0.73 -9.23 -2.38
C ARG A 2 0.26 -8.20 -2.92
N GLN A 3 1.15 -8.64 -3.79
CA GLN A 3 2.06 -7.75 -4.52
C GLN A 3 1.44 -7.37 -5.86
N LEU A 4 1.43 -6.08 -6.16
CA LEU A 4 0.85 -5.50 -7.37
C LEU A 4 1.82 -4.45 -7.94
N ARG A 5 1.54 -3.94 -9.14
CA ARG A 5 2.32 -2.86 -9.76
C ARG A 5 1.65 -1.51 -9.50
N ILE A 6 2.43 -0.51 -9.09
CA ILE A 6 1.94 0.87 -8.89
C ILE A 6 1.27 1.41 -10.15
N ALA A 7 1.81 1.10 -11.34
CA ALA A 7 1.30 1.59 -12.62
C ALA A 7 -0.19 1.24 -12.88
N ASP A 8 -0.68 0.12 -12.33
CA ASP A 8 -2.07 -0.32 -12.50
C ASP A 8 -3.05 0.50 -11.64
N PHE A 9 -2.53 1.25 -10.67
CA PHE A 9 -3.29 1.97 -9.64
C PHE A 9 -2.94 3.46 -9.57
N LEU A 10 -2.03 3.93 -10.43
CA LEU A 10 -1.59 5.32 -10.45
C LEU A 10 -2.58 6.15 -11.27
N LYS A 11 -3.22 7.13 -10.63
CA LYS A 11 -4.16 8.06 -11.27
C LYS A 11 -3.81 9.48 -10.90
N ASP A 12 -3.56 10.33 -11.89
CA ASP A 12 -3.20 11.74 -11.72
C ASP A 12 -2.01 11.94 -10.73
N GLY A 13 -1.02 11.04 -10.80
CA GLY A 13 0.15 11.04 -9.92
C GLY A 13 -0.11 10.56 -8.49
N ARG A 14 -1.31 10.06 -8.18
CA ARG A 14 -1.66 9.49 -6.87
C ARG A 14 -1.93 8.01 -6.99
N LEU A 15 -1.37 7.24 -6.07
CA LEU A 15 -1.66 5.82 -5.95
C LEU A 15 -3.03 5.64 -5.27
N LEU A 16 -3.96 4.97 -5.97
CA LEU A 16 -5.30 4.66 -5.48
C LEU A 16 -5.59 3.17 -5.61
N VAL A 17 -5.70 2.49 -4.47
CA VAL A 17 -5.98 1.05 -4.42
C VAL A 17 -7.45 0.82 -4.00
N PRO A 18 -8.22 0.04 -4.77
CA PRO A 18 -9.61 -0.32 -4.44
C PRO A 18 -9.75 -1.14 -3.15
N GLY A 19 -10.89 -0.99 -2.49
CA GLY A 19 -11.23 -1.72 -1.26
C GLY A 19 -11.24 -3.24 -1.41
N ASP A 20 -11.54 -3.77 -2.60
CA ASP A 20 -11.52 -5.22 -2.85
C ASP A 20 -10.12 -5.84 -2.74
N LEU A 21 -9.07 -5.01 -2.89
CA LEU A 21 -7.67 -5.43 -2.79
C LEU A 21 -7.10 -5.20 -1.40
N THR A 22 -7.53 -4.13 -0.72
CA THR A 22 -7.10 -3.82 0.65
C THR A 22 -7.91 -4.58 1.69
N GLY A 23 -9.16 -4.95 1.41
CA GLY A 23 -10.07 -5.66 2.30
C GLY A 23 -10.63 -4.87 3.50
N GLU A 24 -10.32 -3.58 3.60
CA GLU A 24 -10.88 -2.63 4.59
C GLU A 24 -11.64 -1.48 3.89
N GLY A 25 -11.14 -1.01 2.75
CA GLY A 25 -11.68 0.13 2.02
C GLY A 25 -10.67 0.75 1.06
N PRO A 26 -11.10 1.65 0.16
CA PRO A 26 -10.19 2.32 -0.75
C PRO A 26 -9.06 3.02 0.03
N ALA A 27 -7.85 2.91 -0.49
CA ALA A 27 -6.66 3.43 0.17
C ALA A 27 -5.77 4.20 -0.79
N THR A 28 -5.12 5.23 -0.26
CA THR A 28 -4.21 6.11 -1.00
C THR A 28 -2.87 6.19 -0.29
N ASP A 29 -1.83 6.44 -1.07
CA ASP A 29 -0.51 6.75 -0.53
C ASP A 29 -0.55 8.10 0.23
N ASP A 30 0.10 8.16 1.39
CA ASP A 30 0.21 9.38 2.21
C ASP A 30 1.42 10.26 1.85
N GLY A 31 2.10 9.96 0.74
CA GLY A 31 3.32 10.64 0.29
C GLY A 31 4.60 10.08 0.91
N THR A 32 4.50 9.14 1.85
CA THR A 32 5.65 8.46 2.47
C THR A 32 5.85 7.03 1.97
N GLY A 33 5.01 6.57 1.05
CA GLY A 33 4.94 5.17 0.62
C GLY A 33 4.00 4.34 1.50
N ALA A 34 3.31 4.90 2.49
CA ALA A 34 2.34 4.16 3.28
C ALA A 34 0.93 4.28 2.67
N LEU A 35 0.32 3.12 2.39
CA LEU A 35 -1.02 3.07 1.83
C LEU A 35 -2.06 3.04 2.96
N ARG A 36 -2.88 4.10 3.06
CA ARG A 36 -3.85 4.28 4.15
C ARG A 36 -5.26 4.45 3.61
N THR A 37 -6.22 3.86 4.32
CA THR A 37 -7.65 4.09 4.07
C THR A 37 -8.07 5.49 4.54
N VAL A 38 -9.26 5.94 4.13
CA VAL A 38 -9.87 7.19 4.63
C VAL A 38 -9.95 7.22 6.16
N GLY A 39 -10.11 6.06 6.82
CA GLY A 39 -10.11 5.93 8.28
C GLY A 39 -8.73 5.95 8.93
N GLY A 40 -7.65 6.19 8.18
CA GLY A 40 -6.27 6.25 8.69
C GLY A 40 -5.59 4.90 8.91
N VAL A 41 -6.29 3.79 8.67
CA VAL A 41 -5.73 2.42 8.80
C VAL A 41 -4.74 2.17 7.68
N GLN A 42 -3.51 1.78 8.05
CA GLN A 42 -2.50 1.37 7.08
C GLN A 42 -2.78 -0.07 6.61
N VAL A 43 -2.94 -0.21 5.31
CA VAL A 43 -3.33 -1.46 4.64
C VAL A 43 -2.29 -1.92 3.62
N GLY A 44 -1.20 -1.16 3.49
CA GLY A 44 -0.13 -1.50 2.57
C GLY A 44 1.04 -0.54 2.59
N SER A 45 1.96 -0.80 1.66
CA SER A 45 3.08 0.08 1.36
C SER A 45 3.36 0.07 -0.13
N ALA A 46 3.86 1.19 -0.64
CA ALA A 46 4.30 1.38 -2.00
C ALA A 46 5.81 1.66 -2.00
N ASP A 47 6.49 1.06 -2.96
CA ASP A 47 7.88 1.32 -3.28
C ASP A 47 7.93 1.86 -4.71
N TYR A 48 8.12 3.18 -4.81
CA TYR A 48 8.20 3.89 -6.08
C TYR A 48 9.52 3.65 -6.82
N GLU A 49 10.57 3.19 -6.14
CA GLU A 49 11.84 2.84 -6.80
C GLU A 49 11.69 1.55 -7.59
N THR A 50 11.01 0.56 -7.00
CA THR A 50 10.75 -0.74 -7.67
C THR A 50 9.45 -0.77 -8.47
N GLY A 51 8.57 0.21 -8.28
CA GLY A 51 7.26 0.29 -8.93
C GLY A 51 6.23 -0.71 -8.35
N LEU A 52 6.47 -1.19 -7.12
CA LEU A 52 5.68 -2.23 -6.47
C LEU A 52 4.81 -1.68 -5.34
N VAL A 53 3.65 -2.29 -5.13
CA VAL A 53 2.79 -2.01 -3.98
C VAL A 53 2.34 -3.33 -3.35
N TRP A 54 2.36 -3.38 -2.02
CA TRP A 54 1.89 -4.50 -1.22
C TRP A 54 0.64 -4.08 -0.46
N VAL A 55 -0.44 -4.83 -0.61
CA VAL A 55 -1.75 -4.50 -0.02
C VAL A 55 -2.38 -5.70 0.70
N GLY A 56 -3.15 -5.45 1.77
CA GLY A 56 -3.85 -6.47 2.54
C GLY A 56 -4.75 -5.93 3.66
N ARG A 57 -5.52 -6.86 4.26
CA ARG A 57 -6.68 -6.61 5.16
C ARG A 57 -6.43 -5.80 6.41
N LYS A 58 -5.19 -5.64 6.86
CA LYS A 58 -4.72 -4.82 7.98
C LYS A 58 -3.29 -5.27 8.20
N LEU A 59 -2.33 -4.36 8.03
CA LEU A 59 -0.95 -4.70 8.35
C LEU A 59 -0.86 -4.98 9.85
N ARG A 60 -0.48 -6.20 10.21
CA ARG A 60 0.00 -6.50 11.57
C ARG A 60 1.47 -6.14 11.65
N GLU A 61 1.96 -5.88 12.85
CA GLU A 61 3.38 -5.73 13.11
C GLU A 61 4.12 -6.96 12.57
N GLY A 62 5.03 -6.77 11.61
CA GLY A 62 5.76 -7.85 10.91
C GLY A 62 5.24 -8.27 9.52
N ASP A 63 4.11 -7.74 9.04
CA ASP A 63 3.59 -8.06 7.69
C ASP A 63 4.31 -7.30 6.56
N LEU A 64 4.96 -6.18 6.89
CA LEU A 64 5.81 -5.46 5.95
C LEU A 64 7.18 -6.14 5.89
N PRO A 65 7.79 -6.28 4.70
CA PRO A 65 9.19 -6.67 4.61
C PRO A 65 9.99 -5.67 5.46
N GLY A 66 10.52 -6.15 6.59
CA GLY A 66 11.32 -5.33 7.47
C GLY A 66 12.46 -4.74 6.65
N LYS A 67 12.76 -3.44 6.88
CA LYS A 67 14.06 -2.91 6.46
C LYS A 67 15.14 -3.92 6.88
N PRO A 68 16.11 -4.24 6.00
CA PRO A 68 17.19 -5.13 6.40
C PRO A 68 17.81 -4.58 7.68
N GLN A 69 17.76 -5.38 8.75
CA GLN A 69 18.48 -5.10 9.98
C GLN A 69 19.96 -5.27 9.64
N ASN A 70 20.65 -4.15 9.41
CA ASN A 70 22.11 -4.08 9.53
C ASN A 70 22.48 -4.06 11.01
#